data_AF-A0A9D4LZL9-F1
#
_entry.id   AF-A0A9D4LZL9-F1
#
_cell.length_a   1.000
_cell.length_b   1.000
_cell.length_c   1.000
_cell.angle_alpha   90.00
_cell.angle_beta   90.00
_cell.angle_gamma   90.00
#
_symmetry.space_group_name_H-M   'P 1'
#
loop_
_entity.id
_entity.type
_entity.pdbx_description
1 polymer ?
#
loop_
_entity_poly.entity_id
_entity_poly.type
_entity_poly.pdbx_seq_one_letter_code
_entity_poly.pdbx_strand_id
1 'polypeptide(L)'
;MLLLLLLLLLLLLLLLLLLLLLLLLLLLLLLLLLLLLLLLLLLLLLLLLLLLLLLLLLLLLLLVLLLLVLLPPPPPPPPPPPPPRLLLLLLLLLPLLLLLLPLLLLLLLPLLLLLLLLLLLLLLLLLLLLLLLLLLLLLLQLLLLLLLLLLLLLLLLHHHHHHHHHSQ
;
A
#
# COMPACT_ATOMS: atom_id res chain seq x y z
N MET A 1 -20.39 0.01 -51.04
CA MET A 1 -19.37 -0.77 -50.30
C MET A 1 -18.46 0.11 -49.44
N LEU A 2 -17.84 1.16 -49.99
CA LEU A 2 -16.90 2.04 -49.26
C LEU A 2 -17.52 2.70 -48.01
N LEU A 3 -18.75 3.19 -48.09
CA LEU A 3 -19.45 3.80 -46.95
C LEU A 3 -19.68 2.81 -45.79
N LEU A 4 -20.09 1.58 -46.09
CA LEU A 4 -20.30 0.53 -45.08
C LEU A 4 -18.99 0.21 -44.35
N LEU A 5 -17.88 0.15 -45.08
CA LEU A 5 -16.57 -0.13 -44.52
C LEU A 5 -16.06 1.02 -43.66
N LEU A 6 -16.24 2.28 -44.10
CA LEU A 6 -15.93 3.45 -43.30
C LEU A 6 -16.74 3.49 -41.99
N LEU A 7 -18.03 3.15 -42.06
CA LEU A 7 -18.88 3.03 -40.86
C LEU A 7 -18.38 1.95 -39.90
N LEU A 8 -17.99 0.78 -40.42
CA LEU A 8 -17.43 -0.31 -39.62
C LEU A 8 -16.12 0.12 -38.94
N LEU A 9 -15.23 0.80 -39.66
CA LEU A 9 -13.99 1.35 -39.12
C LEU A 9 -14.26 2.35 -37.99
N LEU A 10 -15.22 3.27 -38.19
CA LEU A 10 -15.61 4.26 -37.18
C LEU A 10 -16.17 3.58 -35.92
N LEU A 11 -17.04 2.57 -36.08
CA LEU A 11 -17.61 1.82 -34.97
C LEU A 11 -16.51 1.09 -34.17
N LEU A 12 -15.57 0.45 -34.88
CA LEU A 12 -14.44 -0.24 -34.26
C LEU A 12 -13.56 0.74 -33.46
N LEU A 13 -13.27 1.92 -34.03
CA LEU A 13 -12.52 2.98 -33.37
C LEU A 13 -13.22 3.50 -32.12
N LEU A 14 -14.55 3.69 -32.18
CA LEU A 14 -15.34 4.12 -31.03
C LEU A 14 -15.36 3.08 -29.91
N LEU A 15 -15.59 1.81 -30.25
CA LEU A 15 -15.57 0.70 -29.30
C LEU A 15 -14.22 0.62 -28.59
N LEU A 16 -13.13 0.80 -29.35
CA LEU A 16 -11.80 0.87 -28.81
C LEU A 16 -11.63 2.04 -27.83
N LEU A 17 -12.02 3.24 -28.23
CA LEU A 17 -11.86 4.43 -27.40
C LEU A 17 -12.58 4.23 -26.05
N LEU A 18 -13.76 3.63 -26.08
CA LEU A 18 -14.52 3.27 -24.88
C LEU A 18 -13.77 2.25 -24.02
N LEU A 19 -13.21 1.20 -24.62
CA LEU A 19 -12.43 0.18 -23.91
C LEU A 19 -11.18 0.79 -23.26
N LEU A 20 -10.48 1.66 -23.97
CA LEU A 20 -9.31 2.38 -23.46
C LEU A 20 -9.69 3.28 -22.28
N LEU A 21 -10.79 4.03 -22.40
CA LEU A 21 -11.30 4.89 -21.33
C LEU A 21 -11.67 4.08 -20.08
N LEU A 22 -12.37 2.96 -20.25
CA LEU A 22 -12.75 2.06 -19.16
C LEU A 22 -11.51 1.54 -18.43
N LEU A 23 -10.49 1.13 -19.19
CA LEU A 23 -9.26 0.63 -18.60
C LEU A 23 -8.44 1.73 -17.92
N LEU A 24 -8.40 2.94 -18.48
CA LEU A 24 -7.79 4.10 -17.82
C LEU A 24 -8.49 4.43 -16.50
N LEU A 25 -9.82 4.36 -16.46
CA LEU A 25 -10.60 4.56 -15.24
C LEU A 25 -10.28 3.48 -14.20
N LEU A 26 -10.18 2.21 -14.61
CA LEU A 26 -9.78 1.10 -13.74
C LEU A 26 -8.37 1.32 -13.17
N LEU A 27 -7.43 1.77 -14.02
CA LEU A 27 -6.06 2.10 -13.62
C LEU A 27 -6.03 3.23 -12.57
N LEU A 28 -6.81 4.29 -12.79
CA LEU A 28 -6.93 5.41 -11.86
C LEU A 28 -7.51 4.96 -10.51
N LEU A 29 -8.55 4.13 -10.54
CA LEU A 29 -9.15 3.58 -9.33
C LEU A 29 -8.14 2.74 -8.54
N LEU A 30 -7.37 1.90 -9.24
CA LEU A 30 -6.36 1.07 -8.62
C LEU A 30 -5.21 1.90 -8.04
N LEU A 31 -4.81 2.97 -8.72
CA LEU A 31 -3.84 3.94 -8.20
C LEU A 31 -4.34 4.66 -6.95
N LEU A 32 -5.62 5.07 -6.93
CA LEU A 32 -6.23 5.67 -5.74
C LEU A 32 -6.26 4.70 -4.56
N LEU A 33 -6.61 3.43 -4.81
CA LEU A 33 -6.57 2.38 -3.80
C LEU A 33 -5.15 2.17 -3.27
N LEU A 34 -4.15 2.16 -4.15
CA LEU A 34 -2.74 2.07 -3.77
C LEU A 34 -2.32 3.23 -2.86
N LEU A 35 -2.71 4.46 -3.20
CA LEU A 35 -2.44 5.65 -2.40
C LEU A 35 -3.08 5.57 -1.01
N LEU A 36 -4.35 5.14 -0.95
CA LEU A 36 -5.06 4.95 0.32
C LEU A 36 -4.37 3.91 1.20
N LEU A 37 -3.95 2.79 0.60
CA LEU A 37 -3.23 1.73 1.30
C LEU A 37 -1.88 2.22 1.83
N LEU A 38 -1.15 3.02 1.05
CA LEU A 38 0.11 3.65 1.46
C LEU A 38 -0.10 4.61 2.64
N LEU A 39 -1.17 5.41 2.60
CA LEU A 39 -1.53 6.31 3.71
C LEU A 39 -1.85 5.51 4.99
N LEU A 40 -2.60 4.41 4.86
CA LEU A 40 -2.89 3.52 5.97
C LEU A 40 -1.62 2.87 6.54
N LEU A 41 -0.70 2.44 5.68
CA LEU A 41 0.61 1.92 6.07
C LEU A 41 1.39 2.96 6.89
N LEU A 42 1.44 4.20 6.39
CA LEU A 42 2.14 5.30 7.05
C LEU A 42 1.55 5.59 8.43
N LEU A 43 0.22 5.63 8.53
CA LEU A 43 -0.48 5.84 9.80
C LEU A 43 -0.18 4.72 10.80
N LEU A 44 -0.21 3.47 10.34
CA LEU A 44 0.12 2.30 11.16
C LEU A 44 1.57 2.35 11.64
N LEU A 45 2.51 2.73 10.77
CA LEU A 45 3.91 2.90 11.12
C LEU A 45 4.11 4.00 12.17
N LEU A 46 3.42 5.13 12.02
CA LEU A 46 3.45 6.22 12.99
C LEU A 46 2.91 5.77 14.36
N LEU A 47 1.80 5.01 14.37
CA LEU A 47 1.25 4.44 15.60
C LEU A 47 2.24 3.47 16.26
N LEU A 48 2.87 2.60 15.48
CA LEU A 48 3.88 1.67 15.98
C LEU A 48 5.07 2.40 16.58
N LEU A 49 5.54 3.47 15.92
CA LEU A 49 6.63 4.32 16.41
C LEU A 49 6.27 5.00 17.73
N LEU A 50 5.05 5.55 17.83
CA LEU A 50 4.56 6.17 19.06
C LEU A 50 4.50 5.15 20.22
N LEU A 51 4.03 3.93 19.94
CA LEU A 51 3.97 2.86 20.92
C LEU A 51 5.37 2.40 21.36
N LEU A 52 6.32 2.30 20.43
CA LEU A 52 7.72 2.01 20.72
C LEU A 52 8.34 3.09 21.61
N LEU A 53 8.07 4.38 21.32
CA LEU A 53 8.54 5.50 22.12
C LEU A 53 7.98 5.44 23.54
N LEU A 54 6.68 5.14 23.69
CA LEU A 54 6.04 4.96 24.98
C LEU A 54 6.67 3.81 25.77
N LEU A 55 6.91 2.66 25.11
CA LEU A 55 7.59 1.52 25.70
C LEU A 55 9.00 1.89 26.18
N LEU A 56 9.76 2.62 25.36
CA LEU A 56 11.10 3.10 25.72
C LEU A 56 11.06 4.03 26.94
N LEU A 57 10.12 4.98 26.97
CA LEU A 57 9.93 5.89 28.10
C LEU A 57 9.61 5.11 29.39
N LEU A 58 8.73 4.10 29.29
CA LEU A 58 8.38 3.24 30.42
C LEU A 58 9.58 2.45 30.93
N LEU A 59 10.38 1.89 30.03
CA LEU A 59 11.61 1.17 30.37
C LEU A 59 12.64 2.09 31.04
N LEU A 60 12.80 3.31 30.52
CA LEU A 60 13.66 4.32 31.12
C LEU A 60 13.18 4.71 32.53
N LEU A 61 11.87 4.92 32.71
CA LEU A 61 11.28 5.20 34.01
C LEU A 61 11.53 4.05 34.99
N LEU A 62 11.32 2.81 34.55
CA LEU A 62 11.60 1.61 35.35
C LEU A 62 13.07 1.54 35.77
N LEU A 63 13.99 1.83 34.83
CA LEU A 63 15.43 1.87 35.10
C LEU A 63 15.78 2.94 36.14
N VAL A 64 15.26 4.15 35.99
CA VAL A 64 15.48 5.24 36.95
C VAL A 64 14.95 4.87 38.32
N LEU A 65 13.75 4.30 38.41
CA LEU A 65 13.18 3.82 39.67
C LEU A 65 14.02 2.73 40.31
N LEU A 66 14.50 1.77 39.51
CA LEU A 66 15.39 0.71 39.98
C LEU A 66 16.70 1.28 40.52
N LEU A 67 17.31 2.23 39.79
CA LEU A 67 18.54 2.90 40.22
C LEU A 67 18.34 3.66 41.54
N LEU A 68 17.21 4.39 41.68
CA LEU A 68 16.87 5.09 42.92
C LEU A 68 16.72 4.15 44.12
N VAL A 69 16.25 2.93 43.90
CA VAL A 69 16.13 1.90 44.95
C VAL A 69 17.47 1.23 45.27
N LEU A 70 18.32 1.01 44.27
CA LEU A 70 19.60 0.30 44.42
C LEU A 70 20.78 1.19 44.83
N LEU A 71 20.73 2.50 44.54
CA LEU A 71 21.80 3.42 44.91
C LEU A 71 21.86 3.55 46.44
N PRO A 72 22.97 3.15 47.09
CA PRO A 72 23.14 3.38 48.51
C PRO A 72 23.09 4.89 48.76
N PRO A 73 22.31 5.37 49.74
CA PRO A 73 22.29 6.78 50.06
C PRO A 73 23.71 7.24 50.42
N PRO A 74 24.15 8.44 50.00
CA PRO A 74 25.44 8.98 50.44
C PRO A 74 25.43 9.03 51.97
N PRO A 75 26.51 8.61 52.68
CA PRO A 75 26.51 8.52 54.13
C PRO A 75 26.17 9.87 54.77
N PRO A 76 24.99 10.04 55.39
CA PRO A 76 24.60 11.28 56.05
C PRO A 76 24.73 11.16 57.59
N PRO A 77 24.83 12.29 58.33
CA PRO A 77 24.57 12.28 59.77
C PRO A 77 23.15 11.74 60.05
N PRO A 78 22.90 11.07 61.20
CA PRO A 78 21.73 10.22 61.40
C PRO A 78 20.42 10.95 61.10
N PRO A 79 19.72 10.58 60.01
CA PRO A 79 18.46 11.19 59.63
C PRO A 79 17.28 10.43 60.26
N PRO A 80 16.10 11.08 60.40
CA PRO A 80 14.86 10.36 60.70
C PRO A 80 14.54 9.36 59.58
N PRO A 81 13.95 8.19 59.90
CA PRO A 81 13.68 7.15 58.92
C PRO A 81 12.74 7.64 57.80
N PRO A 82 12.93 7.19 56.55
CA PRO A 82 12.01 7.53 55.46
C PRO A 82 10.59 7.06 55.80
N PRO A 83 9.56 7.83 55.45
CA PRO A 83 8.19 7.48 55.79
C PRO A 83 7.80 6.16 55.09
N PRO A 84 7.24 5.17 55.81
CA PRO A 84 6.96 3.82 55.29
C PRO A 84 6.01 3.80 54.09
N ARG A 85 5.24 4.87 53.88
CA ARG A 85 4.30 5.02 52.77
C ARG A 85 4.98 5.07 51.40
N LEU A 86 6.16 5.68 51.28
CA LEU A 86 6.84 5.80 49.99
C LEU A 86 7.40 4.45 49.51
N LEU A 87 7.97 3.67 50.42
CA LEU A 87 8.45 2.32 50.12
C LEU A 87 7.31 1.40 49.69
N LEU A 88 6.15 1.48 50.35
CA LEU A 88 4.96 0.73 49.96
C LEU A 88 4.46 1.08 48.56
N LEU A 89 4.42 2.38 48.22
CA LEU A 89 4.04 2.82 46.87
C LEU A 89 5.02 2.30 45.81
N LEU A 90 6.32 2.38 46.07
CA LEU A 90 7.35 1.87 45.17
C LEU A 90 7.25 0.35 44.97
N LEU A 91 7.03 -0.39 46.06
CA LEU A 91 6.82 -1.84 46.05
C LEU A 91 5.57 -2.24 45.26
N LEU A 92 4.51 -1.43 45.29
CA LEU A 92 3.29 -1.65 44.51
C LEU A 92 3.45 -1.28 43.03
N LEU A 93 4.20 -0.21 42.75
CA LEU A 93 4.36 0.33 41.40
C LEU A 93 5.29 -0.53 40.54
N LEU A 94 6.33 -1.13 41.14
CA LEU A 94 7.26 -2.02 40.45
C LEU A 94 6.58 -3.24 39.78
N PRO A 95 5.80 -4.08 40.46
CA PRO A 95 5.12 -5.21 39.84
C PRO A 95 4.06 -4.76 38.83
N LEU A 96 3.41 -3.61 39.06
CA LEU A 96 2.47 -3.03 38.09
C LEU A 96 3.18 -2.67 36.78
N LEU A 97 4.33 -2.00 36.85
CA LEU A 97 5.16 -1.69 35.68
C LEU A 97 5.65 -2.97 34.98
N LEU A 98 6.09 -3.96 35.76
CA LEU A 98 6.57 -5.24 35.24
C LEU A 98 5.47 -6.03 34.54
N LEU A 99 4.22 -5.93 35.00
CA LEU A 99 3.05 -6.52 34.34
C LEU A 99 2.61 -5.74 33.10
N LEU A 100 2.81 -4.42 33.08
CA LEU A 100 2.47 -3.58 31.93
C LEU A 100 3.36 -3.87 30.71
N LEU A 101 4.62 -4.26 30.93
CA LEU A 101 5.56 -4.61 29.87
C LEU A 101 5.08 -5.76 28.95
N PRO A 102 4.75 -6.97 29.45
CA PRO A 102 4.25 -8.06 28.61
C PRO A 102 2.90 -7.72 27.97
N LEU A 103 2.07 -6.89 28.61
CA LEU A 103 0.81 -6.43 28.02
C LEU A 103 1.05 -5.52 26.81
N LEU A 104 2.03 -4.61 26.88
CA LEU A 104 2.44 -3.81 25.73
C LEU A 104 3.03 -4.66 24.60
N LEU A 105 3.85 -5.66 24.93
CA LEU A 105 4.40 -6.60 23.95
C LEU A 105 3.29 -7.42 23.27
N LEU A 106 2.32 -7.89 24.04
CA LEU A 106 1.15 -8.60 23.53
C LEU A 106 0.34 -7.72 22.57
N LEU A 107 0.22 -6.42 22.84
CA LEU A 107 -0.46 -5.47 21.96
C LEU A 107 0.36 -5.12 20.70
N LEU A 108 1.69 -5.16 20.78
CA LEU A 108 2.58 -4.91 19.65
C LEU A 108 2.53 -6.06 18.61
N LEU A 109 2.38 -7.31 19.05
CA LEU A 109 2.30 -8.47 18.17
C LEU A 109 1.20 -8.39 17.08
N PRO A 110 -0.09 -8.13 17.39
CA PRO A 110 -1.12 -8.01 16.37
C PRO A 110 -0.90 -6.81 15.46
N LEU A 111 -0.30 -5.72 15.95
CA LEU A 111 0.05 -4.56 15.11
C LEU A 111 1.12 -4.91 14.09
N LEU A 112 2.15 -5.68 14.47
CA LEU A 112 3.16 -6.19 13.54
C LEU A 112 2.56 -7.14 12.50
N LEU A 113 1.64 -8.01 12.92
CA LEU A 113 0.94 -8.92 12.01
C LEU A 113 0.07 -8.14 11.01
N LEU A 114 -0.63 -7.10 11.47
CA LEU A 114 -1.38 -6.19 10.61
C LEU A 114 -0.48 -5.49 9.60
N LEU A 115 0.69 -5.01 10.04
CA LEU A 115 1.69 -4.37 9.18
C LEU A 115 2.16 -5.32 8.08
N LEU A 116 2.48 -6.57 8.44
CA LEU A 116 2.89 -7.60 7.49
C LEU A 116 1.79 -7.90 6.48
N LEU A 117 0.54 -8.06 6.94
CA LEU A 117 -0.61 -8.30 6.07
C LEU A 117 -0.81 -7.16 5.07
N LEU A 118 -0.71 -5.92 5.55
CA LEU A 118 -0.88 -4.73 4.72
C LEU A 118 0.25 -4.61 3.67
N LEU A 119 1.48 -4.95 4.04
CA LEU A 119 2.61 -5.04 3.11
C LEU A 119 2.39 -6.10 2.02
N LEU A 120 1.88 -7.28 2.40
CA LEU A 120 1.55 -8.34 1.45
C LEU A 120 0.45 -7.89 0.48
N LEU A 121 -0.59 -7.21 0.99
CA LEU A 121 -1.65 -6.64 0.17
C LEU A 121 -1.12 -5.59 -0.81
N LEU A 122 -0.20 -4.73 -0.36
CA LEU A 122 0.46 -3.73 -1.20
C LEU A 122 1.23 -4.39 -2.34
N LEU A 123 2.00 -5.44 -2.04
CA LEU A 123 2.75 -6.20 -3.03
C LEU A 123 1.82 -6.85 -4.07
N LEU A 124 0.73 -7.48 -3.62
CA LEU A 124 -0.26 -8.08 -4.49
C LEU A 124 -0.92 -7.05 -5.41
N LEU A 125 -1.28 -5.88 -4.87
CA LEU A 125 -1.88 -4.79 -5.64
C LEU A 125 -0.90 -4.24 -6.70
N LEU A 126 0.38 -4.12 -6.36
CA LEU A 126 1.42 -3.72 -7.29
C LEU A 126 1.60 -4.73 -8.43
N LEU A 127 1.59 -6.03 -8.11
CA LEU A 127 1.65 -7.10 -9.11
C LEU A 127 0.43 -7.03 -10.05
N LEU A 128 -0.76 -6.82 -9.50
CA LEU A 128 -2.00 -6.67 -10.27
C LEU A 128 -1.93 -5.45 -11.20
N LEU A 129 -1.43 -4.31 -10.71
CA LEU A 129 -1.19 -3.11 -11.51
C LEU A 129 -0.28 -3.40 -12.70
N LEU A 130 0.83 -4.09 -12.46
CA LEU A 130 1.80 -4.46 -13.49
C LEU A 130 1.17 -5.38 -14.55
N LEU A 131 0.41 -6.38 -14.11
CA LEU A 131 -0.30 -7.29 -15.01
C LEU A 131 -1.33 -6.54 -15.87
N LEU A 132 -2.08 -5.62 -15.27
CA LEU A 132 -3.06 -4.81 -15.98
C LEU A 132 -2.38 -3.91 -17.03
N LEU A 133 -1.24 -3.31 -16.68
CA LEU A 133 -0.45 -2.49 -17.60
C LEU A 133 0.08 -3.33 -18.78
N LEU A 134 0.58 -4.54 -18.51
CA LEU A 134 1.02 -5.48 -19.55
C LEU A 134 -0.14 -5.85 -20.48
N LEU A 135 -1.31 -6.17 -19.91
CA LEU A 135 -2.51 -6.49 -20.67
C LEU A 135 -2.92 -5.33 -21.57
N LEU A 136 -2.88 -4.10 -21.05
CA LEU A 136 -3.17 -2.88 -21.82
C LEU A 136 -2.22 -2.74 -23.00
N LEU A 137 -0.91 -2.91 -22.77
CA LEU A 137 0.10 -2.84 -23.82
C LEU A 137 -0.17 -3.87 -24.92
N LEU A 138 -0.45 -5.12 -24.53
CA LEU A 138 -0.73 -6.21 -25.46
C LEU A 138 -2.01 -5.95 -26.25
N LEU A 139 -3.07 -5.46 -25.60
CA LEU A 139 -4.32 -5.07 -26.25
C LEU A 139 -4.09 -3.96 -27.27
N LEU A 140 -3.32 -2.93 -26.90
CA LEU A 140 -2.96 -1.84 -27.81
C LEU A 140 -2.17 -2.36 -29.01
N GLN A 141 -1.23 -3.28 -28.80
CA GLN A 141 -0.45 -3.88 -29.89
C GLN A 141 -1.31 -4.73 -30.83
N LEU A 142 -2.18 -5.59 -30.28
CA LEU A 142 -3.13 -6.40 -31.05
C LEU A 142 -4.02 -5.50 -31.92
N LEU A 143 -4.49 -4.39 -31.34
CA LEU A 143 -5.30 -3.43 -32.04
C LEU A 143 -4.54 -2.77 -33.20
N LEU A 144 -3.33 -2.27 -32.95
CA LEU A 144 -2.51 -1.65 -34.01
C LEU A 144 -2.31 -2.62 -35.18
N LEU A 145 -2.11 -3.90 -34.89
CA LEU A 145 -2.02 -4.96 -35.90
C LEU A 145 -3.33 -5.15 -36.66
N LEU A 146 -4.48 -5.19 -35.96
CA LEU A 146 -5.81 -5.30 -36.59
C LEU A 146 -6.09 -4.11 -37.52
N LEU A 147 -5.77 -2.89 -37.08
CA LEU A 147 -5.94 -1.68 -37.87
C LEU A 147 -5.07 -1.73 -39.14
N LEU A 148 -3.81 -2.14 -39.00
CA LEU A 148 -2.89 -2.29 -40.13
C LEU A 148 -3.37 -3.35 -41.13
N LEU A 149 -3.87 -4.49 -40.65
CA LEU A 149 -4.44 -5.54 -41.49
C LEU A 149 -5.69 -5.07 -42.24
N LEU A 150 -6.56 -4.32 -41.57
CA LEU A 150 -7.76 -3.75 -42.19
C LEU A 150 -7.41 -2.69 -43.24
N LEU A 151 -6.40 -1.85 -42.96
CA LEU A 151 -5.86 -0.88 -43.93
C LEU A 151 -5.28 -1.59 -45.17
N LEU A 152 -4.52 -2.67 -44.97
CA LEU A 152 -3.95 -3.45 -46.05
C LEU A 152 -5.03 -4.11 -46.92
N LEU A 153 -6.06 -4.69 -46.29
CA LEU A 153 -7.21 -5.26 -46.98
C LEU A 153 -7.96 -4.20 -47.80
N LEU A 154 -8.11 -3.00 -47.24
CA LEU A 154 -8.68 -1.85 -47.94
C LEU A 154 -7.90 -1.46 -49.20
N LEU A 155 -6.57 -1.37 -49.10
CA LEU A 155 -5.70 -1.05 -50.22
C LEU A 155 -5.80 -2.11 -51.33
N LEU A 156 -5.84 -3.39 -50.96
CA LEU A 156 -5.99 -4.50 -51.90
C LEU A 156 -7.33 -4.44 -52.65
N LEU A 157 -8.45 -4.23 -51.92
CA LEU A 157 -9.78 -4.10 -52.54
C LEU A 157 -9.86 -2.89 -53.47
N HIS A 158 -9.26 -1.76 -53.09
CA HIS A 158 -9.21 -0.56 -53.90
C HIS A 158 -8.42 -0.79 -55.20
N HIS A 159 -7.25 -1.43 -55.11
CA HIS A 159 -6.42 -1.76 -56.26
C HIS A 159 -7.14 -2.69 -57.26
N HIS A 160 -7.82 -3.71 -56.75
CA HIS A 160 -8.54 -4.66 -57.60
C HIS A 160 -9.71 -3.99 -58.35
N HIS A 161 -10.43 -3.09 -57.68
CA HIS A 161 -11.54 -2.33 -58.28
C HIS A 161 -11.06 -1.40 -59.40
N HIS A 162 -9.90 -0.76 -59.25
CA HIS A 162 -9.33 0.09 -60.30
C HIS A 162 -8.88 -0.69 -61.54
N HIS A 163 -8.28 -1.88 -61.36
CA HIS A 163 -7.86 -2.71 -62.50
C HIS A 163 -9.03 -3.27 -63.32
N HIS A 164 -10.17 -3.55 -62.70
CA HIS A 164 -11.36 -4.01 -63.43
C HIS A 164 -12.02 -2.92 -64.27
N HIS A 165 -11.95 -1.64 -63.86
CA HIS A 165 -12.53 -0.55 -64.65
C HIS A 165 -11.70 -0.14 -65.87
N HIS A 166 -10.40 -0.44 -65.90
CA HIS A 166 -9.54 -0.12 -67.05
C HIS A 166 -9.48 -1.22 -68.12
N SER A 167 -10.05 -2.39 -67.85
CA SER A 167 -10.04 -3.54 -68.78
C SER A 167 -11.36 -3.73 -69.56
N GLN A 168 -12.30 -2.78 -69.45
CA GLN A 168 -13.54 -2.68 -70.22
C GLN A 168 -13.50 -1.44 -71.12
#